data_AF-A0A496W6G5-F1
#
_entry.id   AF-A0A496W6G5-F1
#
_cell.length_a   1.000
_cell.length_b   1.000
_cell.length_c   1.000
_cell.angle_alpha   90.00
_cell.angle_beta   90.00
_cell.angle_gamma   90.00
#
_symmetry.space_group_name_H-M   'P 1'
#
loop_
_entity.id
_entity.type
_entity.pdbx_description
1 polymer ?
#
loop_
_entity_poly.entity_id
_entity_poly.type
_entity_poly.pdbx_seq_one_letter_code
_entity_poly.pdbx_strand_id
1 'polypeptide(L)' 'MISHTTERFRKMFADLPESIQRQARKAYKQFQKDPYHSSLYFKSVHTTKPIYSARITIDYRAVGIQNENEMVWF' A
#
# COMPACT_ATOMS: atom_id res chain seq x y z
N MET A 1 11.23 7.00 0.64
CA MET A 1 9.82 7.30 0.31
C MET A 1 9.04 7.63 1.57
N ILE A 2 8.47 8.84 1.61
CA ILE A 2 7.57 9.29 2.67
C ILE A 2 6.18 8.72 2.37
N SER A 3 5.48 8.19 3.37
CA SER A 3 4.19 7.51 3.18
C SER A 3 3.10 8.14 4.01
N HIS A 4 2.00 8.49 3.36
CA HIS A 4 0.80 9.09 3.95
C HIS A 4 -0.42 8.21 3.69
N THR A 5 -1.41 8.33 4.56
CA THR A 5 -2.70 7.66 4.42
C THR A 5 -3.80 8.70 4.52
N THR A 6 -4.79 8.61 3.63
CA THR A 6 -6.01 9.42 3.73
C THR A 6 -6.89 8.94 4.88
N GLU A 7 -7.87 9.75 5.30
CA GLU A 7 -8.88 9.34 6.27
C GLU A 7 -9.70 8.13 5.76
N ARG A 8 -10.06 8.14 4.47
CA ARG A 8 -10.77 7.03 3.83
C ARG A 8 -9.99 5.72 3.92
N PHE A 9 -8.68 5.77 3.63
CA PHE A 9 -7.82 4.60 3.75
C PHE A 9 -7.82 4.04 5.17
N ARG A 10 -7.73 4.92 6.19
CA ARG A 10 -7.75 4.51 7.59
C ARG A 10 -9.07 3.86 7.99
N LYS A 11 -10.20 4.40 7.53
CA LYS A 11 -11.54 3.81 7.76
C LYS A 11 -11.62 2.41 7.13
N MET A 12 -11.30 2.30 5.84
CA MET A 12 -11.31 1.01 5.15
C MET A 12 -10.38 0.00 5.79
N PHE A 13 -9.20 0.43 6.25
CA PHE A 13 -8.27 -0.44 6.96
C PHE A 13 -8.83 -0.93 8.30
N ALA A 14 -9.51 -0.07 9.05
CA ALA A 14 -10.11 -0.41 10.34
C ALA A 14 -11.26 -1.42 10.19
N ASP A 15 -11.99 -1.37 9.07
CA ASP A 15 -13.10 -2.28 8.77
C ASP A 15 -12.64 -3.68 8.32
N LEU A 16 -11.34 -3.88 8.04
CA LEU A 16 -10.81 -5.18 7.65
C LEU A 16 -10.74 -6.15 8.84
N PRO A 17 -10.86 -7.47 8.61
CA PRO A 17 -10.59 -8.46 9.65
C PRO A 17 -9.19 -8.30 10.26
N GLU A 18 -9.05 -8.54 11.56
CA GLU A 18 -7.78 -8.35 12.28
C GLU A 18 -6.59 -9.10 11.65
N SER A 19 -6.85 -10.28 11.08
CA SER A 19 -5.84 -11.08 10.38
C SER A 19 -5.29 -10.36 9.15
N ILE A 20 -6.14 -9.65 8.41
CA ILE A 20 -5.74 -8.83 7.25
C ILE A 20 -5.04 -7.56 7.73
N GLN A 21 -5.54 -6.93 8.80
CA GLN A 21 -4.89 -5.75 9.38
C GLN A 21 -3.44 -6.03 9.79
N ARG A 22 -3.20 -7.17 10.45
CA ARG A 22 -1.85 -7.63 10.82
C ARG A 22 -0.96 -7.85 9.60
N GLN A 23 -1.49 -8.46 8.53
CA GLN A 23 -0.74 -8.67 7.30
C GLN A 23 -0.41 -7.34 6.60
N ALA A 24 -1.34 -6.38 6.56
CA ALA A 24 -1.08 -5.08 5.97
C ALA A 24 0.00 -4.31 6.76
N ARG A 25 -0.02 -4.38 8.10
CA ARG A 25 1.05 -3.79 8.93
C ARG A 25 2.41 -4.43 8.66
N LYS A 26 2.46 -5.76 8.42
CA LYS A 26 3.70 -6.44 8.02
C LYS A 26 4.19 -5.98 6.63
N ALA A 27 3.28 -5.93 5.65
CA ALA A 27 3.58 -5.42 4.32
C ALA A 27 4.07 -3.97 4.38
N TYR A 28 3.44 -3.12 5.19
CA TYR A 28 3.85 -1.73 5.40
C TYR A 28 5.25 -1.62 6.02
N LYS A 29 5.56 -2.45 7.03
CA LYS A 29 6.93 -2.51 7.59
C LYS A 29 7.96 -2.94 6.54
N GLN A 30 7.61 -3.88 5.66
CA GLN A 30 8.49 -4.26 4.54
C GLN A 30 8.66 -3.10 3.57
N PHE A 31 7.57 -2.41 3.22
CA PHE A 31 7.57 -1.25 2.34
C PHE A 31 8.45 -0.11 2.89
N GLN A 32 8.42 0.15 4.20
CA GLN A 32 9.28 1.15 4.82
C GLN A 32 10.78 0.80 4.74
N LYS A 33 11.12 -0.50 4.71
CA LYS A 33 12.51 -0.97 4.59
C LYS A 33 12.97 -0.96 3.13
N ASP A 34 12.17 -1.57 2.27
CA ASP A 34 12.42 -1.69 0.84
C ASP A 34 11.08 -1.73 0.09
N PRO A 35 10.66 -0.61 -0.51
CA PRO A 35 9.44 -0.52 -1.30
C PRO A 35 9.40 -1.46 -2.50
N TYR A 36 10.56 -1.83 -3.05
CA TYR A 36 10.69 -2.63 -4.27
C TYR A 36 10.93 -4.11 -3.97
N HIS A 37 10.81 -4.52 -2.71
CA HIS A 37 10.91 -5.91 -2.32
C HIS A 37 9.87 -6.77 -3.06
N SER A 38 10.31 -7.89 -3.64
CA SER A 38 9.49 -8.71 -4.55
C SER A 38 8.19 -9.20 -3.94
N SER A 39 8.15 -9.47 -2.63
CA SER A 39 6.93 -9.89 -1.91
C SER A 39 5.80 -8.86 -1.94
N LEU A 40 6.13 -7.58 -2.07
CA LEU A 40 5.15 -6.50 -2.17
C LEU A 40 4.54 -6.40 -3.56
N TYR A 41 5.15 -6.99 -4.59
CA TYR A 41 4.71 -6.83 -5.99
C TYR A 41 4.36 -5.37 -6.32
N PHE A 42 5.18 -4.44 -5.82
CA PHE A 42 4.92 -3.01 -5.91
C PHE A 42 5.07 -2.56 -7.36
N LYS A 43 3.98 -2.10 -7.98
CA LYS A 43 3.96 -1.76 -9.41
C LYS A 43 2.94 -0.69 -9.76
N SER A 44 3.17 0.01 -10.87
CA SER A 44 2.15 0.85 -11.49
C SER A 44 1.01 -0.03 -12.01
N VAL A 45 -0.22 0.41 -11.75
CA VAL A 45 -1.46 -0.27 -12.19
C VAL A 45 -2.29 0.60 -13.13
N HIS A 46 -1.79 1.76 -13.52
CA HIS A 46 -2.44 2.66 -14.45
C HIS A 46 -1.44 3.16 -15.50
N THR A 47 -1.89 3.31 -16.75
CA THR A 47 -1.00 3.67 -17.87
C THR A 47 -0.55 5.12 -17.86
N THR A 48 -1.45 6.05 -17.50
CA THR A 48 -1.18 7.50 -17.54
C THR A 48 -1.13 8.19 -16.17
N LYS A 49 -1.62 7.55 -15.11
CA LYS A 49 -1.67 8.13 -13.76
C LYS A 49 -0.65 7.40 -12.90
N PRO A 50 0.00 8.07 -11.94
CA PRO A 50 0.99 7.44 -11.08
C PRO A 50 0.31 6.65 -9.95
N ILE A 51 -0.59 5.73 -10.32
CA ILE A 51 -1.31 4.86 -9.40
C ILE A 51 -0.53 3.56 -9.26
N TYR A 52 -0.17 3.22 -8.03
CA TYR A 52 0.59 2.05 -7.69
C TYR A 52 -0.21 1.13 -6.78
N SER A 53 0.10 -0.16 -6.85
CA SER A 53 -0.46 -1.19 -5.98
C SER A 53 0.66 -1.89 -5.23
N ALA A 54 0.46 -2.12 -3.92
CA ALA A 54 1.29 -3.00 -3.10
C ALA A 54 0.44 -4.19 -2.59
N ARG A 55 0.99 -5.40 -2.71
CA ARG A 55 0.38 -6.64 -2.25
C ARG A 55 0.44 -6.73 -0.72
N ILE A 56 -0.70 -7.04 -0.11
CA ILE A 56 -0.82 -7.39 1.31
C ILE A 56 -0.98 -8.91 1.45
N THR A 57 -1.93 -9.46 0.70
CA THR A 57 -2.14 -10.91 0.55
C THR A 57 -2.42 -11.23 -0.93
N ILE A 58 -2.77 -12.48 -1.24
CA ILE A 58 -3.23 -12.83 -2.59
C ILE A 58 -4.47 -12.02 -3.02
N ASP A 59 -5.38 -11.77 -2.09
CA ASP A 59 -6.67 -11.09 -2.34
C ASP A 59 -6.64 -9.58 -2.01
N TYR A 60 -5.77 -9.14 -1.10
CA TYR A 60 -5.76 -7.76 -0.62
C TYR A 60 -4.55 -6.96 -1.13
N ARG A 61 -4.82 -5.74 -1.60
CA ARG A 61 -3.81 -4.78 -2.06
C ARG A 61 -4.07 -3.40 -1.46
N ALA A 62 -3.02 -2.68 -1.13
CA ALA A 62 -3.07 -1.24 -0.91
C ALA A 62 -2.86 -0.53 -2.24
N VAL A 63 -3.65 0.52 -2.49
CA VAL A 63 -3.54 1.35 -3.70
C VAL A 63 -3.21 2.77 -3.28
N GLY A 64 -2.26 3.38 -3.99
CA GLY A 64 -1.79 4.72 -3.69
C GLY A 64 -1.31 5.46 -4.91
N ILE A 65 -1.13 6.76 -4.74
CA ILE A 65 -0.54 7.64 -5.75
C ILE A 65 0.90 7.91 -5.32
N GLN A 66 1.86 7.69 -6.22
CA GLN A 66 3.25 8.04 -6.00
C GLN A 66 3.58 9.35 -6.71
N ASN A 67 3.98 10.36 -5.95
CA ASN A 67 4.49 11.62 -6.49
C ASN A 67 5.93 11.79 -6.02
N GLU A 68 6.88 11.74 -6.94
CA GLU A 68 8.31 11.81 -6.63
C GLU A 68 8.73 10.79 -5.56
N ASN A 69 8.99 11.26 -4.34
CA ASN A 69 9.40 10.46 -3.18
C ASN A 69 8.28 10.29 -2.14
N GLU A 70 7.05 10.72 -2.44
CA GLU A 70 5.88 10.59 -1.59
C GLU A 70 4.90 9.54 -2.12
N MET A 71 4.30 8.79 -1.19
CA MET A 71 3.24 7.84 -1.46
C MET A 71 2.01 8.19 -0.64
N VAL A 72 0.86 8.33 -1.29
CA VAL A 72 -0.42 8.59 -0.62
C VAL A 72 -1.38 7.43 -0.88
N TRP A 73 -1.69 6.66 0.16
CA TRP A 73 -2.64 5.54 0.10
C TRP A 73 -4.08 6.02 0.34
N PHE A 74 -5.04 5.57 -0.47
CA PHE A 74 -6.43 6.05 -0.46
C PHE A 74 -7.50 4.95 -0.53
#